data_AF-A0A2L0CAS6-F1
#
_entry.id   AF-A0A2L0CAS6-F1
#
_cell.length_a   1.000
_cell.length_b   1.000
_cell.length_c   1.000
_cell.angle_alpha   90.00
_cell.angle_beta   90.00
_cell.angle_gamma   90.00
#
_symmetry.space_group_name_H-M   'P 1'
#
loop_
_entity.id
_entity.type
_entity.pdbx_description
1 polymer ?
#
loop_
_entity_poly.entity_id
_entity_poly.type
_entity_poly.pdbx_seq_one_letter_code
_entity_poly.pdbx_strand_id
1 'polypeptide(L)'
;EQLSKVISVICVAVWAINIGHFNDPAHGGSWIKGAVYYFKIAVALAVAAIPEGLPAVITTCLALGTRRMAKKNAIVRSLPSVETLGCTSVICSDKTGTLTTNQMSVSRMFIFDKVEGNDSSFHEFEITGSTYEPIGDVFLKGQKVKAGDFEALHEIGTICIMCNDSAIDFNEFKQAFEKVGEATETALIVLAEKMNPFNVSKTGDRRAAAIVVRQDIETKWKKEYTLEFSRDRKSMSSYCVPLKPSRLGNGPKLFVKGAPEGVIDRCTHARVGSQKVPLTNALKNRILELTKQYGTGGDTLRCLGLATADNPMKPEEMDLADSTKFYTYEVNLTFVGVVG
;
A
#
# COMPACT_ATOMS: atom_id res chain seq x y z
N GLU A 1 -43.82 16.96 7.54
CA GLU A 1 -44.70 18.01 6.98
C GLU A 1 -46.09 17.49 6.59
N GLN A 2 -46.20 16.38 5.83
CA GLN A 2 -47.51 15.80 5.46
C GLN A 2 -48.37 15.39 6.67
N LEU A 3 -47.80 14.74 7.68
CA LEU A 3 -48.54 14.31 8.88
C LEU A 3 -49.17 15.49 9.65
N SER A 4 -48.42 16.59 9.81
CA SER A 4 -48.93 17.81 10.46
C SER A 4 -50.08 18.44 9.67
N LYS A 5 -49.98 18.50 8.33
CA LYS A 5 -51.08 18.97 7.46
C LYS A 5 -52.34 18.10 7.62
N VAL A 6 -52.18 16.77 7.68
CA VAL A 6 -53.31 15.83 7.87
C VAL A 6 -53.98 16.03 9.23
N ILE A 7 -53.18 16.13 10.31
CA ILE A 7 -53.72 16.35 11.67
C ILE A 7 -54.46 17.70 11.74
N SER A 8 -53.90 18.77 11.18
CA SER A 8 -54.58 20.07 11.13
C SER A 8 -55.91 20.03 10.40
N VAL A 9 -56.00 19.32 9.27
CA VAL A 9 -57.27 19.13 8.53
C VAL A 9 -58.30 18.37 9.38
N ILE A 10 -57.88 17.31 10.06
CA ILE A 10 -58.77 16.53 10.95
C ILE A 10 -59.26 17.40 12.12
N CYS A 11 -58.39 18.17 12.76
CA CYS A 11 -58.77 19.07 13.85
C CYS A 11 -59.78 20.14 13.42
N VAL A 12 -59.58 20.76 12.24
CA VAL A 12 -60.51 21.75 11.69
C VAL A 12 -61.83 21.11 11.31
N ALA A 13 -61.81 19.91 10.70
CA ALA A 13 -63.03 19.19 10.34
C ALA A 13 -63.85 18.79 11.57
N VAL A 14 -63.21 18.23 12.61
CA VAL A 14 -63.88 17.87 13.87
C VAL A 14 -64.46 19.11 14.55
N TRP A 15 -63.74 20.23 14.56
CA TRP A 15 -64.25 21.48 15.12
C TRP A 15 -65.44 22.02 14.32
N ALA A 16 -65.35 22.00 12.98
CA ALA A 16 -66.40 22.48 12.08
C ALA A 16 -67.69 21.64 12.14
N ILE A 17 -67.58 20.31 12.19
CA ILE A 17 -68.71 19.38 12.31
C ILE A 17 -69.48 19.62 13.61
N ASN A 18 -68.80 20.03 14.68
CA ASN A 18 -69.40 20.26 15.99
C ASN A 18 -69.92 21.69 16.22
N ILE A 19 -69.86 22.60 15.23
CA ILE A 19 -70.37 23.97 15.35
C ILE A 19 -71.86 24.01 15.75
N GLY A 20 -72.66 23.06 15.25
CA GLY A 20 -74.08 22.94 15.60
C GLY A 20 -74.35 22.68 17.09
N HIS A 21 -73.35 22.14 17.81
CA HIS A 21 -73.42 21.82 19.24
C HIS A 21 -72.82 22.90 20.14
N PHE A 22 -72.40 24.06 19.60
CA PHE A 22 -71.78 25.11 20.42
C PHE A 22 -72.77 25.78 21.39
N ASN A 23 -74.08 25.68 21.11
CA ASN A 23 -75.15 26.24 21.94
C ASN A 23 -75.79 25.20 22.88
N ASP A 24 -75.21 24.01 23.05
CA ASP A 24 -75.79 22.98 23.90
C ASP A 24 -75.88 23.43 25.37
N PRO A 25 -77.02 23.24 26.07
CA PRO A 25 -77.21 23.66 27.46
C PRO A 25 -76.17 23.08 28.42
N ALA A 26 -75.61 21.91 28.08
CA ALA A 26 -74.55 21.22 28.81
C ALA A 26 -73.28 22.07 29.01
N HIS A 27 -73.03 23.07 28.15
CA HIS A 27 -71.86 23.95 28.21
C HIS A 27 -72.17 25.30 28.87
N GLY A 28 -73.34 25.43 29.51
CA GLY A 28 -73.79 26.65 30.19
C GLY A 28 -74.41 27.70 29.25
N GLY A 29 -74.93 27.27 28.08
CA GLY A 29 -75.74 28.11 27.17
C GLY A 29 -75.00 29.25 26.46
N SER A 30 -73.65 29.29 26.52
CA SER A 30 -72.83 30.31 25.89
C SER A 30 -72.02 29.73 24.74
N TRP A 31 -72.24 30.27 23.53
CA TRP A 31 -71.56 29.86 22.30
C TRP A 31 -70.03 29.86 22.42
N ILE A 32 -69.47 30.84 23.14
CA ILE A 32 -68.03 30.96 23.38
C ILE A 32 -67.51 29.78 24.20
N LYS A 33 -68.27 29.31 25.19
CA LYS A 33 -67.87 28.16 26.03
C LYS A 33 -67.89 26.85 25.23
N GLY A 34 -68.87 26.67 24.34
CA GLY A 34 -68.93 25.53 23.42
C GLY A 34 -67.77 25.54 22.42
N ALA A 35 -67.48 26.69 21.81
CA ALA A 35 -66.37 26.84 20.87
C ALA A 35 -65.00 26.52 21.52
N VAL A 36 -64.78 27.00 22.75
CA VAL A 36 -63.56 26.71 23.53
C VAL A 36 -63.48 25.22 23.90
N TYR A 37 -64.62 24.58 24.23
CA TYR A 37 -64.66 23.16 24.56
C TYR A 37 -64.25 22.28 23.37
N TYR A 38 -64.86 22.48 22.20
CA TYR A 38 -64.51 21.72 20.99
C TYR A 38 -63.12 22.07 20.46
N PHE A 39 -62.66 23.30 20.63
CA PHE A 39 -61.27 23.67 20.32
C PHE A 39 -60.28 22.94 21.25
N LYS A 40 -60.59 22.85 22.55
CA LYS A 40 -59.79 22.07 23.51
C LYS A 40 -59.73 20.59 23.14
N ILE A 41 -60.84 20.00 22.68
CA ILE A 41 -60.86 18.63 22.15
C ILE A 41 -59.98 18.49 20.91
N ALA A 42 -60.09 19.43 19.95
CA ALA A 42 -59.30 19.39 18.73
C ALA A 42 -57.78 19.48 19.02
N VAL A 43 -57.38 20.33 19.96
CA VAL A 43 -55.98 20.44 20.42
C VAL A 43 -55.53 19.16 21.15
N ALA A 44 -56.37 18.61 22.04
CA ALA A 44 -56.06 17.36 22.75
C ALA A 44 -55.87 16.19 21.78
N LEU A 45 -56.70 16.10 20.73
CA LEU A 45 -56.58 15.09 19.68
C LEU A 45 -55.32 15.28 18.83
N ALA A 46 -54.94 16.53 18.54
CA ALA A 46 -53.70 16.83 17.82
C ALA A 46 -52.46 16.35 18.60
N VAL A 47 -52.39 16.64 19.89
CA VAL A 47 -51.29 16.21 20.76
C VAL A 47 -51.26 14.69 20.90
N ALA A 48 -52.43 14.04 21.05
CA ALA A 48 -52.52 12.59 21.14
C ALA A 48 -52.06 11.86 19.86
N ALA A 49 -52.15 12.50 18.70
CA ALA A 49 -51.76 11.94 17.42
C ALA A 49 -50.26 12.10 17.09
N ILE A 50 -49.56 13.05 17.73
CA ILE A 50 -48.13 13.30 17.48
C ILE A 50 -47.29 12.47 18.45
N PRO A 51 -46.45 11.54 17.97
CA PRO A 51 -45.59 10.76 18.85
C PRO A 51 -44.36 11.58 19.25
N GLU A 52 -44.54 12.55 20.16
CA GLU A 52 -43.49 13.48 20.61
C GLU A 52 -42.27 12.77 21.22
N GLY A 53 -42.46 11.56 21.77
CA GLY A 53 -41.38 10.73 22.30
C GLY A 53 -40.55 9.98 21.24
N LEU A 54 -41.04 9.83 20.01
CA LEU A 54 -40.38 9.03 18.98
C LEU A 54 -38.99 9.57 18.59
N PRO A 55 -38.78 10.88 18.38
CA PRO A 55 -37.45 11.42 18.12
C PRO A 55 -36.43 11.13 19.24
N ALA A 56 -36.87 11.16 20.50
CA ALA A 56 -36.01 10.86 21.64
C ALA A 56 -35.63 9.37 21.70
N VAL A 57 -36.59 8.47 21.42
CA VAL A 57 -36.34 7.02 21.36
C VAL A 57 -35.39 6.68 20.21
N ILE A 58 -35.62 7.23 19.01
CA ILE A 58 -34.76 7.01 17.84
C ILE A 58 -33.34 7.51 18.14
N THR A 59 -33.20 8.74 18.63
CA THR A 59 -31.88 9.32 18.95
C THR A 59 -31.13 8.48 19.99
N THR A 60 -31.82 8.03 21.04
CA THR A 60 -31.22 7.16 22.07
C THR A 60 -30.79 5.82 21.50
N CYS A 61 -31.62 5.21 20.65
CA CYS A 61 -31.31 3.95 19.98
C CYS A 61 -30.07 4.08 19.08
N LEU A 62 -30.02 5.11 18.23
CA LEU A 62 -28.90 5.38 17.32
C LEU A 62 -27.61 5.72 18.10
N ALA A 63 -27.71 6.45 19.21
CA ALA A 63 -26.57 6.77 20.07
C ALA A 63 -25.98 5.51 20.73
N LEU A 64 -26.85 4.61 21.24
CA LEU A 64 -26.41 3.31 21.76
C LEU A 64 -25.80 2.43 20.67
N GLY A 65 -26.37 2.45 19.46
CA GLY A 65 -25.82 1.77 18.28
C GLY A 65 -24.42 2.30 17.92
N THR A 66 -24.25 3.62 17.91
CA THR A 66 -22.97 4.30 17.65
C THR A 66 -21.91 3.91 18.69
N ARG A 67 -22.28 3.87 19.97
CA ARG A 67 -21.37 3.41 21.04
C ARG A 67 -20.95 1.95 20.86
N ARG A 68 -21.86 1.07 20.41
CA ARG A 68 -21.53 -0.33 20.11
C ARG A 68 -20.59 -0.46 18.90
N MET A 69 -20.77 0.37 17.88
CA MET A 69 -19.90 0.39 16.70
C MET A 69 -18.50 0.94 16.99
N ALA A 70 -18.39 1.97 17.83
CA ALA A 70 -17.11 2.52 18.26
C ALA A 70 -16.24 1.47 18.96
N LYS A 71 -16.85 0.59 19.78
CA LYS A 71 -16.15 -0.55 20.40
C LYS A 71 -15.63 -1.59 19.40
N LYS A 72 -16.09 -1.55 18.14
CA LYS A 72 -15.66 -2.40 17.03
C LYS A 72 -14.85 -1.61 15.98
N ASN A 73 -14.19 -0.53 16.39
CA ASN A 73 -13.37 0.34 15.53
C ASN A 73 -14.14 1.06 14.40
N ALA A 74 -15.47 1.20 14.51
CA ALA A 74 -16.29 1.94 13.56
C ALA A 74 -16.78 3.25 14.18
N ILE A 75 -16.15 4.37 13.80
CA ILE A 75 -16.48 5.71 14.30
C ILE A 75 -17.55 6.33 13.41
N VAL A 76 -18.80 6.33 13.87
CA VAL A 76 -19.93 6.92 13.15
C VAL A 76 -20.00 8.43 13.45
N ARG A 77 -19.95 9.25 12.40
CA ARG A 77 -19.99 10.72 12.50
C ARG A 77 -21.42 11.29 12.46
N SER A 78 -22.39 10.51 12.00
CA SER A 78 -23.79 10.92 11.83
C SER A 78 -24.72 9.80 12.29
N LEU A 79 -25.60 10.09 13.27
CA LEU A 79 -26.48 9.08 13.88
C LEU A 79 -27.38 8.34 12.86
N PRO A 80 -28.00 8.99 11.86
CA PRO A 80 -28.76 8.30 10.82
C PRO A 80 -27.95 7.30 9.97
N SER A 81 -26.62 7.46 9.89
CA SER A 81 -25.76 6.54 9.14
C SER A 81 -25.74 5.14 9.73
N VAL A 82 -26.06 4.98 11.01
CA VAL A 82 -26.18 3.67 11.67
C VAL A 82 -27.24 2.79 10.99
N GLU A 83 -28.39 3.39 10.68
CA GLU A 83 -29.50 2.69 10.01
C GLU A 83 -29.18 2.47 8.52
N THR A 84 -28.69 3.51 7.85
CA THR A 84 -28.36 3.46 6.41
C THR A 84 -27.31 2.38 6.12
N LEU A 85 -26.34 2.18 7.02
CA LEU A 85 -25.31 1.14 6.87
C LEU A 85 -25.93 -0.27 6.80
N GLY A 86 -27.04 -0.50 7.51
CA GLY A 86 -27.78 -1.77 7.44
C GLY A 86 -28.46 -2.03 6.09
N CYS A 87 -28.67 -0.97 5.29
CA CYS A 87 -29.27 -1.03 3.96
C CYS A 87 -28.23 -1.03 2.83
N THR A 88 -26.94 -1.17 3.15
CA THR A 88 -25.85 -1.11 2.16
C THR A 88 -25.95 -2.26 1.17
N SER A 89 -26.07 -1.96 -0.13
CA SER A 89 -26.12 -2.96 -1.21
C SER A 89 -24.80 -3.13 -1.95
N VAL A 90 -23.92 -2.12 -1.92
CA VAL A 90 -22.62 -2.12 -2.61
C VAL A 90 -21.57 -1.50 -1.68
N ILE A 91 -20.41 -2.17 -1.55
CA ILE A 91 -19.25 -1.67 -0.81
C ILE A 91 -18.11 -1.45 -1.82
N CYS A 92 -17.79 -0.19 -2.08
CA CYS A 92 -16.58 0.20 -2.80
C CYS A 92 -15.46 0.39 -1.77
N SER A 93 -14.43 -0.43 -1.82
CA SER A 93 -13.30 -0.36 -0.90
C SER A 93 -12.01 -0.11 -1.67
N ASP A 94 -11.15 0.75 -1.13
CA ASP A 94 -9.79 0.90 -1.64
C ASP A 94 -8.95 -0.34 -1.26
N LYS A 95 -7.98 -0.69 -2.10
CA LYS A 95 -7.13 -1.86 -1.86
C LYS A 95 -6.11 -1.58 -0.75
N THR A 96 -5.32 -0.53 -0.92
CA THR A 96 -4.11 -0.31 -0.14
C THR A 96 -4.45 0.27 1.23
N GLY A 97 -4.11 -0.43 2.31
CA GLY A 97 -4.37 0.04 3.67
C GLY A 97 -5.81 -0.21 4.17
N THR A 98 -6.68 -0.79 3.34
CA THR A 98 -8.01 -1.28 3.76
C THR A 98 -8.14 -2.79 3.52
N LEU A 99 -8.04 -3.25 2.28
CA LEU A 99 -8.02 -4.69 1.98
C LEU A 99 -6.66 -5.34 2.28
N THR A 100 -5.57 -4.57 2.11
CA THR A 100 -4.21 -5.02 2.44
C THR A 100 -3.65 -4.25 3.64
N THR A 101 -2.71 -4.86 4.35
CA THR A 101 -2.05 -4.28 5.54
C THR A 101 -1.11 -3.12 5.23
N ASN A 102 -0.89 -2.80 3.93
CA ASN A 102 0.12 -1.84 3.47
C ASN A 102 1.55 -2.12 4.01
N GLN A 103 1.83 -3.38 4.34
CA GLN A 103 3.15 -3.90 4.71
C GLN A 103 3.74 -4.56 3.47
N MET A 104 4.58 -3.84 2.75
CA MET A 104 5.26 -4.41 1.59
C MET A 104 6.44 -5.26 2.07
N SER A 105 6.50 -6.51 1.63
CA SER A 105 7.62 -7.42 1.89
C SER A 105 7.92 -8.18 0.60
N VAL A 106 9.20 -8.35 0.29
CA VAL A 106 9.61 -9.21 -0.81
C VAL A 106 9.41 -10.66 -0.39
N SER A 107 8.74 -11.43 -1.24
CA SER A 107 8.34 -12.80 -1.00
C SER A 107 9.04 -13.79 -1.94
N ARG A 108 9.30 -13.37 -3.18
CA ARG A 108 10.04 -14.15 -4.17
C ARG A 108 11.10 -13.29 -4.86
N MET A 109 12.16 -13.93 -5.31
CA MET A 109 13.11 -13.32 -6.24
C MET A 109 13.70 -14.38 -7.16
N PHE A 110 14.16 -13.98 -8.34
CA PHE A 110 14.89 -14.88 -9.21
C PHE A 110 16.08 -14.23 -9.90
N ILE A 111 17.08 -15.06 -10.21
CA ILE A 111 18.28 -14.75 -10.98
C ILE A 111 18.52 -15.85 -12.01
N PHE A 112 19.32 -15.58 -13.04
CA PHE A 112 19.80 -16.65 -13.91
C PHE A 112 20.74 -17.59 -13.14
N ASP A 113 20.49 -18.88 -13.29
CA ASP A 113 21.37 -19.97 -12.82
C ASP A 113 22.37 -20.30 -13.92
N LYS A 114 21.86 -20.72 -15.09
CA LYS A 114 22.69 -21.11 -16.23
C LYS A 114 22.06 -20.63 -17.54
N VAL A 115 22.92 -20.30 -18.51
CA VAL A 115 22.53 -19.92 -19.88
C VAL A 115 23.41 -20.68 -20.86
N GLU A 116 22.79 -21.49 -21.73
CA GLU A 116 23.47 -22.25 -22.78
C GLU A 116 22.77 -22.02 -24.12
N GLY A 117 23.31 -21.08 -24.92
CA GLY A 117 22.69 -20.65 -26.16
C GLY A 117 21.35 -19.95 -25.90
N ASN A 118 20.25 -20.58 -26.32
CA ASN A 118 18.89 -20.09 -26.08
C ASN A 118 18.18 -20.80 -24.92
N ASP A 119 18.81 -21.81 -24.31
CA ASP A 119 18.27 -22.45 -23.12
C ASP A 119 18.77 -21.76 -21.85
N SER A 120 17.92 -21.71 -20.83
CA SER A 120 18.22 -21.01 -19.59
C SER A 120 17.44 -21.57 -18.41
N SER A 121 18.10 -21.64 -17.26
CA SER A 121 17.48 -21.93 -15.97
C SER A 121 17.54 -20.72 -15.04
N PHE A 122 16.58 -20.63 -14.12
CA PHE A 122 16.56 -19.65 -13.05
C PHE A 122 16.75 -20.32 -11.70
N HIS A 123 17.41 -19.61 -10.79
CA HIS A 123 17.26 -19.85 -9.36
C HIS A 123 16.12 -18.97 -8.86
N GLU A 124 15.05 -19.62 -8.39
CA GLU A 124 13.90 -18.98 -7.78
C GLU A 124 13.97 -19.14 -6.27
N PHE A 125 14.02 -18.03 -5.56
CA PHE A 125 14.14 -17.99 -4.12
C PHE A 125 12.84 -17.54 -3.47
N GLU A 126 12.56 -18.10 -2.31
CA GLU A 126 11.45 -17.71 -1.44
C GLU A 126 12.01 -17.05 -0.17
N ILE A 127 11.42 -15.93 0.22
CA ILE A 127 11.85 -15.13 1.36
C ILE A 127 10.75 -15.13 2.42
N THR A 128 11.11 -15.46 3.66
CA THR A 128 10.16 -15.45 4.77
C THR A 128 10.08 -14.09 5.46
N GLY A 129 9.00 -13.91 6.23
CA GLY A 129 8.71 -12.68 6.96
C GLY A 129 7.89 -11.68 6.13
N SER A 130 6.78 -11.21 6.70
CA SER A 130 5.79 -10.36 6.04
C SER A 130 5.73 -8.92 6.58
N THR A 131 6.70 -8.55 7.42
CA THR A 131 6.80 -7.24 8.06
C THR A 131 8.11 -6.55 7.68
N TYR A 132 8.29 -5.32 8.14
CA TYR A 132 9.57 -4.60 8.05
C TYR A 132 10.63 -5.06 9.06
N GLU A 133 10.37 -6.13 9.81
CA GLU A 133 11.39 -6.75 10.65
C GLU A 133 12.45 -7.42 9.74
N PRO A 134 13.75 -7.10 9.91
CA PRO A 134 14.84 -7.69 9.13
C PRO A 134 15.23 -9.09 9.63
N ILE A 135 14.21 -9.90 9.94
CA ILE A 135 14.30 -11.29 10.33
C ILE A 135 13.55 -12.11 9.30
N GLY A 136 14.26 -13.05 8.69
CA GLY A 136 13.73 -13.91 7.64
C GLY A 136 14.83 -14.78 7.07
N ASP A 137 14.40 -15.82 6.38
CA ASP A 137 15.26 -16.82 5.78
C ASP A 137 15.01 -16.86 4.27
N VAL A 138 16.05 -17.22 3.52
CA VAL A 138 16.00 -17.40 2.06
C VAL A 138 16.01 -18.89 1.75
N PHE A 139 15.08 -19.33 0.92
CA PHE A 139 14.94 -20.72 0.51
C PHE A 139 15.11 -20.85 -1.00
N LEU A 140 15.74 -21.94 -1.44
CA LEU A 140 15.81 -22.35 -2.84
C LEU A 140 15.30 -23.79 -2.92
N LYS A 141 14.26 -24.03 -3.72
CA LYS A 141 13.62 -25.36 -3.85
C LYS A 141 13.25 -25.99 -2.49
N GLY A 142 12.73 -25.18 -1.56
CA GLY A 142 12.32 -25.60 -0.22
C GLY A 142 13.47 -25.81 0.79
N GLN A 143 14.73 -25.62 0.40
CA GLN A 143 15.88 -25.72 1.30
C GLN A 143 16.40 -24.34 1.68
N LYS A 144 16.69 -24.13 2.96
CA LYS A 144 17.30 -22.90 3.46
C LYS A 144 18.71 -22.76 2.89
N VAL A 145 19.00 -21.63 2.27
CA VAL A 145 20.30 -21.32 1.65
C VAL A 145 20.88 -20.02 2.20
N LYS A 146 22.20 -19.85 2.07
CA LYS A 146 22.86 -18.57 2.37
C LYS A 146 22.95 -17.76 1.09
N ALA A 147 22.50 -16.51 1.13
CA ALA A 147 22.53 -15.65 -0.07
C ALA A 147 23.95 -15.39 -0.56
N GLY A 148 24.95 -15.37 0.34
CA GLY A 148 26.35 -15.15 -0.02
C GLY A 148 27.01 -16.26 -0.84
N ASP A 149 26.35 -17.41 -0.99
CA ASP A 149 26.82 -18.50 -1.86
C ASP A 149 26.55 -18.18 -3.35
N PHE A 150 25.72 -17.18 -3.65
CA PHE A 150 25.31 -16.80 -5.01
C PHE A 150 25.83 -15.40 -5.38
N GLU A 151 26.71 -15.32 -6.37
CA GLU A 151 27.36 -14.04 -6.70
C GLU A 151 26.39 -12.95 -7.16
N ALA A 152 25.36 -13.31 -7.92
CA ALA A 152 24.34 -12.35 -8.36
C ALA A 152 23.50 -11.81 -7.20
N LEU A 153 23.39 -12.53 -6.07
CA LEU A 153 22.68 -12.04 -4.88
C LEU A 153 23.48 -10.96 -4.14
N HIS A 154 24.81 -10.91 -4.27
CA HIS A 154 25.59 -9.75 -3.85
C HIS A 154 25.20 -8.50 -4.64
N GLU A 155 25.02 -8.65 -5.96
CA GLU A 155 24.61 -7.54 -6.82
C GLU A 155 23.17 -7.11 -6.53
N ILE A 156 22.23 -8.04 -6.37
CA ILE A 156 20.85 -7.73 -5.94
C ILE A 156 20.85 -6.95 -4.62
N GLY A 157 21.55 -7.45 -3.59
CA GLY A 157 21.62 -6.75 -2.30
C GLY A 157 22.22 -5.35 -2.42
N THR A 158 23.23 -5.19 -3.28
CA THR A 158 23.84 -3.88 -3.55
C THR A 158 22.86 -2.94 -4.25
N ILE A 159 22.13 -3.40 -5.28
CA ILE A 159 21.09 -2.59 -5.96
C ILE A 159 19.98 -2.20 -4.97
N CYS A 160 19.52 -3.15 -4.14
CA CYS A 160 18.46 -2.93 -3.16
C CYS A 160 18.79 -1.85 -2.13
N ILE A 161 20.07 -1.73 -1.73
CA ILE A 161 20.55 -0.69 -0.79
C ILE A 161 20.92 0.60 -1.51
N MET A 162 21.69 0.53 -2.60
CA MET A 162 22.28 1.71 -3.24
C MET A 162 21.30 2.46 -4.13
N CYS A 163 20.43 1.76 -4.84
CA CYS A 163 19.34 2.37 -5.61
C CYS A 163 18.12 2.54 -4.70
N ASN A 164 18.25 3.26 -3.59
CA ASN A 164 17.21 3.37 -2.55
C ASN A 164 17.35 4.67 -1.76
N ASP A 165 16.21 5.32 -1.47
CA ASP A 165 16.14 6.55 -0.67
C ASP A 165 15.31 6.37 0.62
N SER A 166 14.89 5.13 0.90
CA SER A 166 14.12 4.76 2.09
C SER A 166 14.99 4.08 3.16
N ALA A 167 14.40 3.89 4.34
CA ALA A 167 15.02 3.23 5.48
C ALA A 167 13.98 2.50 6.33
N ILE A 168 14.45 1.77 7.34
CA ILE A 168 13.67 1.25 8.45
C ILE A 168 14.11 1.95 9.73
N ASP A 169 13.17 2.20 10.64
CA ASP A 169 13.47 2.68 11.98
C ASP A 169 12.69 1.88 13.03
N PHE A 170 13.26 1.76 14.23
CA PHE A 170 12.65 1.00 15.31
C PHE A 170 11.81 1.91 16.19
N ASN A 171 10.48 1.71 16.21
CA ASN A 171 9.59 2.48 17.06
C ASN A 171 9.51 1.85 18.45
N GLU A 172 10.13 2.47 19.45
CA GLU A 172 10.15 1.98 20.83
C GLU A 172 8.76 1.92 21.48
N PHE A 173 7.84 2.81 21.12
CA PHE A 173 6.48 2.78 21.69
C PHE A 173 5.67 1.59 21.16
N LYS A 174 5.79 1.31 19.86
CA LYS A 174 5.08 0.20 19.21
C LYS A 174 5.84 -1.14 19.27
N GLN A 175 7.11 -1.12 19.70
CA GLN A 175 8.01 -2.28 19.72
C GLN A 175 8.14 -2.99 18.36
N ALA A 176 8.12 -2.22 17.27
CA ALA A 176 8.12 -2.72 15.90
C ALA A 176 8.92 -1.82 14.95
N PHE A 177 9.47 -2.41 13.88
CA PHE A 177 10.07 -1.65 12.80
C PHE A 177 9.01 -0.99 11.93
N GLU A 178 9.22 0.31 11.67
CA GLU A 178 8.40 1.10 10.78
C GLU A 178 9.22 1.53 9.56
N LYS A 179 8.52 1.72 8.45
CA LYS A 179 9.12 2.27 7.24
C LYS A 179 9.40 3.77 7.40
N VAL A 180 10.51 4.21 6.85
CA VAL A 180 10.83 5.62 6.58
C VAL A 180 10.98 5.76 5.07
N GLY A 181 10.06 6.46 4.42
CA GLY A 181 9.99 6.56 2.96
C GLY A 181 8.92 5.65 2.34
N GLU A 182 9.18 5.18 1.12
CA GLU A 182 8.20 4.40 0.35
C GLU A 182 8.17 2.92 0.75
N ALA A 183 6.96 2.34 0.82
CA ALA A 183 6.77 0.94 1.20
C ALA A 183 7.58 -0.03 0.33
N THR A 184 7.60 0.20 -0.99
CA THR A 184 8.30 -0.63 -1.97
C THR A 184 9.81 -0.61 -1.72
N GLU A 185 10.37 0.55 -1.45
CA GLU A 185 11.80 0.70 -1.23
C GLU A 185 12.25 0.17 0.13
N THR A 186 11.46 0.40 1.18
CA THR A 186 11.72 -0.19 2.50
C THR A 186 11.75 -1.71 2.44
N ALA A 187 10.86 -2.33 1.64
CA ALA A 187 10.88 -3.78 1.44
C ALA A 187 12.22 -4.28 0.85
N LEU A 188 12.87 -3.49 -0.01
CA LEU A 188 14.19 -3.81 -0.58
C LEU A 188 15.31 -3.69 0.46
N ILE A 189 15.25 -2.68 1.34
CA ILE A 189 16.19 -2.58 2.48
C ILE A 189 16.08 -3.83 3.36
N VAL A 190 14.85 -4.19 3.73
CA VAL A 190 14.57 -5.36 4.56
C VAL A 190 14.98 -6.67 3.86
N LEU A 191 14.77 -6.78 2.54
CA LEU A 191 15.25 -7.90 1.74
C LEU A 191 16.76 -8.04 1.84
N ALA A 192 17.52 -6.95 1.60
CA ALA A 192 18.98 -6.99 1.66
C ALA A 192 19.47 -7.39 3.06
N GLU A 193 18.81 -6.90 4.10
CA GLU A 193 19.10 -7.27 5.48
C GLU A 193 18.80 -8.76 5.77
N LYS A 194 17.67 -9.30 5.28
CA LYS A 194 17.34 -10.73 5.41
C LYS A 194 18.32 -11.62 4.63
N MET A 195 18.69 -11.21 3.42
CA MET A 195 19.64 -11.93 2.57
C MET A 195 21.03 -11.99 3.21
N ASN A 196 21.49 -10.87 3.78
CA ASN A 196 22.86 -10.70 4.28
C ASN A 196 23.89 -11.27 3.29
N PRO A 197 23.93 -10.76 2.05
CA PRO A 197 24.66 -11.42 0.97
C PRO A 197 26.16 -11.47 1.26
N PHE A 198 26.73 -10.54 2.02
CA PHE A 198 28.16 -10.56 2.36
C PHE A 198 28.49 -11.33 3.65
N ASN A 199 27.53 -12.08 4.22
CA ASN A 199 27.68 -12.84 5.47
C ASN A 199 28.25 -12.00 6.62
N VAL A 200 27.80 -10.75 6.74
CA VAL A 200 28.25 -9.82 7.79
C VAL A 200 27.71 -10.29 9.13
N SER A 201 28.54 -10.25 10.18
CA SER A 201 28.09 -10.60 11.52
C SER A 201 27.15 -9.52 12.06
N LYS A 202 25.88 -9.88 12.29
CA LYS A 202 24.90 -8.97 12.90
C LYS A 202 25.11 -8.93 14.41
N THR A 203 25.66 -7.82 14.90
CA THR A 203 25.92 -7.59 16.32
C THR A 203 25.18 -6.35 16.81
N GLY A 204 25.05 -6.22 18.14
CA GLY A 204 24.39 -5.08 18.78
C GLY A 204 22.96 -5.37 19.23
N ASP A 205 22.26 -4.31 19.63
CA ASP A 205 20.84 -4.39 20.00
C ASP A 205 19.95 -4.60 18.77
N ARG A 206 18.64 -4.76 18.99
CA ARG A 206 17.67 -5.01 17.92
C ARG A 206 17.74 -3.96 16.80
N ARG A 207 17.98 -2.68 17.15
CA ARG A 207 18.06 -1.57 16.20
C ARG A 207 19.37 -1.59 15.41
N ALA A 208 20.49 -1.81 16.07
CA ALA A 208 21.79 -1.89 15.42
C ALA A 208 21.87 -3.10 14.47
N ALA A 209 21.41 -4.28 14.93
CA ALA A 209 21.41 -5.51 14.14
C ALA A 209 20.53 -5.42 12.87
N ALA A 210 19.58 -4.50 12.84
CA ALA A 210 18.63 -4.31 11.73
C ALA A 210 19.21 -3.60 10.51
N ILE A 211 20.34 -2.90 10.65
CA ILE A 211 20.91 -2.06 9.58
C ILE A 211 22.38 -2.41 9.24
N VAL A 212 22.87 -3.54 9.75
CA VAL A 212 24.28 -3.95 9.60
C VAL A 212 24.67 -4.18 8.15
N VAL A 213 23.80 -4.82 7.36
CA VAL A 213 24.11 -5.12 5.95
C VAL A 213 24.15 -3.84 5.14
N ARG A 214 23.20 -2.93 5.39
CA ARG A 214 23.19 -1.59 4.79
C ARG A 214 24.47 -0.84 5.11
N GLN A 215 24.86 -0.78 6.39
CA GLN A 215 26.07 -0.08 6.81
C GLN A 215 27.32 -0.66 6.13
N ASP A 216 27.44 -1.98 6.06
CA ASP A 216 28.58 -2.63 5.38
C ASP A 216 28.65 -2.25 3.88
N ILE A 217 27.52 -2.28 3.17
CA ILE A 217 27.43 -1.88 1.75
C ILE A 217 27.79 -0.40 1.57
N GLU A 218 27.33 0.49 2.45
CA GLU A 218 27.68 1.92 2.43
C GLU A 218 29.18 2.16 2.68
N THR A 219 29.91 1.23 3.34
CA THR A 219 31.38 1.32 3.40
C THR A 219 32.09 0.90 2.11
N LYS A 220 31.40 0.19 1.22
CA LYS A 220 31.94 -0.33 -0.05
C LYS A 220 31.60 0.56 -1.24
N TRP A 221 30.49 1.28 -1.17
CA TRP A 221 29.98 2.12 -2.25
C TRP A 221 29.56 3.49 -1.75
N LYS A 222 29.94 4.52 -2.48
CA LYS A 222 29.44 5.88 -2.31
C LYS A 222 28.37 6.16 -3.36
N LYS A 223 27.15 6.51 -2.92
CA LYS A 223 26.11 7.05 -3.80
C LYS A 223 26.44 8.51 -4.08
N GLU A 224 26.69 8.86 -5.34
CA GLU A 224 26.93 10.26 -5.73
C GLU A 224 25.61 11.00 -5.93
N TYR A 225 24.68 10.40 -6.69
CA TYR A 225 23.36 10.97 -6.96
C TYR A 225 22.37 9.88 -7.40
N THR A 226 21.09 10.23 -7.38
CA THR A 226 19.97 9.40 -7.84
C THR A 226 19.30 10.09 -9.04
N LEU A 227 19.08 9.34 -10.11
CA LEU A 227 18.13 9.70 -11.16
C LEU A 227 16.74 9.28 -10.69
N GLU A 228 15.98 10.25 -10.21
CA GLU A 228 14.68 10.07 -9.55
C GLU A 228 13.67 9.30 -10.40
N PHE A 229 12.72 8.60 -9.77
CA PHE A 229 11.70 7.88 -10.50
C PHE A 229 10.82 8.81 -11.35
N SER A 230 10.59 8.46 -12.61
CA SER A 230 9.63 9.14 -13.47
C SER A 230 8.65 8.17 -14.13
N ARG A 231 7.40 8.61 -14.36
CA ARG A 231 6.30 7.75 -14.82
C ARG A 231 6.44 7.31 -16.28
N ASP A 232 7.16 8.07 -17.07
CA ASP A 232 7.48 7.81 -18.48
C ASP A 232 8.38 6.58 -18.63
N ARG A 233 9.50 6.52 -17.89
CA ARG A 233 10.42 5.38 -17.94
C ARG A 233 10.14 4.29 -16.91
N LYS A 234 9.37 4.61 -15.86
CA LYS A 234 9.00 3.70 -14.76
C LYS A 234 10.20 3.02 -14.09
N SER A 235 11.31 3.72 -13.97
CA SER A 235 12.52 3.26 -13.29
C SER A 235 13.17 4.39 -12.51
N MET A 236 14.05 4.01 -11.60
CA MET A 236 14.95 4.84 -10.82
C MET A 236 16.34 4.24 -10.97
N SER A 237 17.37 5.08 -10.89
CA SER A 237 18.74 4.60 -10.82
C SER A 237 19.63 5.46 -9.93
N SER A 238 20.72 4.90 -9.42
CA SER A 238 21.68 5.62 -8.59
C SER A 238 23.11 5.41 -9.08
N TYR A 239 23.82 6.51 -9.29
CA TYR A 239 25.21 6.49 -9.71
C TYR A 239 26.11 6.31 -8.49
N CYS A 240 26.87 5.22 -8.48
CA CYS A 240 27.62 4.76 -7.32
C CYS A 240 29.08 4.50 -7.69
N VAL A 241 29.99 4.98 -6.84
CA VAL A 241 31.44 4.81 -6.99
C VAL A 241 31.94 3.83 -5.92
N PRO A 242 32.73 2.80 -6.27
CA PRO A 242 33.27 1.89 -5.29
C PRO A 242 34.34 2.59 -4.43
N LEU A 243 34.25 2.45 -3.11
CA LEU A 243 35.22 2.95 -2.12
C LEU A 243 36.31 1.91 -1.81
N LYS A 244 36.01 0.63 -2.07
CA LYS A 244 36.90 -0.52 -1.88
C LYS A 244 36.86 -1.40 -3.12
N PRO A 245 37.87 -2.27 -3.35
CA PRO A 245 37.81 -3.27 -4.40
C PRO A 245 36.52 -4.08 -4.31
N SER A 246 35.74 -4.09 -5.39
CA SER A 246 34.41 -4.69 -5.41
C SER A 246 34.38 -5.84 -6.40
N ARG A 247 33.60 -6.89 -6.08
CA ARG A 247 33.36 -8.02 -6.99
C ARG A 247 32.63 -7.60 -8.26
N LEU A 248 31.94 -6.46 -8.24
CA LEU A 248 31.25 -5.88 -9.40
C LEU A 248 32.19 -5.04 -10.28
N GLY A 249 33.47 -4.96 -9.93
CA GLY A 249 34.49 -4.15 -10.60
C GLY A 249 34.82 -2.86 -9.84
N ASN A 250 35.94 -2.24 -10.21
CA ASN A 250 36.49 -1.06 -9.54
C ASN A 250 36.06 0.28 -10.17
N GLY A 251 35.25 0.24 -11.22
CA GLY A 251 34.69 1.42 -11.87
C GLY A 251 33.34 1.84 -11.29
N PRO A 252 32.88 3.07 -11.57
CA PRO A 252 31.54 3.51 -11.21
C PRO A 252 30.47 2.63 -11.87
N LYS A 253 29.31 2.53 -11.21
CA LYS A 253 28.14 1.77 -11.65
C LYS A 253 26.88 2.62 -11.56
N LEU A 254 25.95 2.37 -12.47
CA LEU A 254 24.59 2.88 -12.34
C LEU A 254 23.68 1.70 -11.97
N PHE A 255 23.24 1.63 -10.73
CA PHE A 255 22.30 0.60 -10.28
C PHE A 255 20.88 1.05 -10.59
N VAL A 256 20.08 0.17 -11.21
CA VAL A 256 18.76 0.49 -11.74
C VAL A 256 17.71 -0.45 -11.15
N LYS A 257 16.57 0.11 -10.76
CA LYS A 257 15.36 -0.66 -10.44
C LYS A 257 14.14 -0.06 -11.14
N GLY A 258 13.18 -0.89 -11.53
CA GLY A 258 11.97 -0.37 -12.17
C GLY A 258 10.99 -1.43 -12.63
N ALA A 259 10.01 -0.99 -13.43
CA ALA A 259 9.06 -1.88 -14.08
C ALA A 259 9.84 -2.91 -14.95
N PRO A 260 9.62 -4.22 -14.77
CA PRO A 260 10.41 -5.25 -15.44
C PRO A 260 10.51 -5.06 -16.95
N GLU A 261 9.38 -4.87 -17.64
CA GLU A 261 9.32 -4.67 -19.10
C GLU A 261 10.24 -3.55 -19.56
N GLY A 262 10.10 -2.36 -18.98
CA GLY A 262 10.88 -1.18 -19.39
C GLY A 262 12.36 -1.26 -19.01
N VAL A 263 12.73 -1.94 -17.92
CA VAL A 263 14.14 -2.16 -17.56
C VAL A 263 14.78 -3.18 -18.50
N ILE A 264 14.11 -4.32 -18.73
CA ILE A 264 14.62 -5.42 -19.57
C ILE A 264 14.76 -4.96 -21.03
N ASP A 265 13.87 -4.09 -21.52
CA ASP A 265 13.97 -3.49 -22.86
C ASP A 265 15.29 -2.71 -23.07
N ARG A 266 15.86 -2.17 -22.01
CA ARG A 266 17.13 -1.41 -22.03
C ARG A 266 18.34 -2.26 -21.66
N CYS A 267 18.14 -3.55 -21.35
CA CYS A 267 19.20 -4.51 -21.11
C CYS A 267 19.74 -5.07 -22.42
N THR A 268 21.06 -5.06 -22.57
CA THR A 268 21.76 -5.73 -23.68
C THR A 268 22.43 -7.03 -23.24
N HIS A 269 22.58 -7.21 -21.92
CA HIS A 269 23.25 -8.35 -21.33
C HIS A 269 22.48 -8.86 -20.11
N ALA A 270 22.80 -10.06 -19.66
CA ALA A 270 22.35 -10.63 -18.40
C ALA A 270 23.55 -11.09 -17.56
N ARG A 271 23.38 -11.03 -16.23
CA ARG A 271 24.32 -11.56 -15.26
C ARG A 271 24.01 -13.03 -14.99
N VAL A 272 25.02 -13.89 -15.11
CA VAL A 272 24.96 -15.32 -14.77
C VAL A 272 26.14 -15.63 -13.85
N GLY A 273 25.90 -15.69 -12.54
CA GLY A 273 26.99 -15.66 -11.55
C GLY A 273 27.80 -14.35 -11.65
N SER A 274 29.11 -14.46 -11.85
CA SER A 274 29.99 -13.31 -12.16
C SER A 274 30.07 -12.98 -13.64
N GLN A 275 29.57 -13.85 -14.52
CA GLN A 275 29.71 -13.68 -15.96
C GLN A 275 28.63 -12.76 -16.53
N LYS A 276 29.00 -12.10 -17.63
CA LYS A 276 28.12 -11.24 -18.42
C LYS A 276 27.88 -11.92 -19.77
N VAL A 277 26.63 -12.25 -20.06
CA VAL A 277 26.24 -12.91 -21.32
C VAL A 277 25.34 -11.98 -22.14
N PRO A 278 25.37 -12.01 -23.49
CA PRO A 278 24.44 -11.26 -24.32
C PRO A 278 22.99 -11.66 -24.04
N LEU A 279 22.10 -10.68 -23.88
CA LEU A 279 20.68 -10.92 -23.65
C LEU A 279 19.96 -11.10 -25.00
N THR A 280 19.72 -12.35 -25.38
CA THR A 280 18.96 -12.65 -26.60
C THR A 280 17.46 -12.43 -26.38
N ASN A 281 16.70 -12.28 -27.47
CA ASN A 281 15.24 -12.17 -27.39
C ASN A 281 14.58 -13.40 -26.74
N ALA A 282 15.17 -14.59 -26.90
CA ALA A 282 14.67 -15.81 -26.25
C ALA A 282 14.81 -15.72 -24.72
N LEU A 283 15.96 -15.26 -24.23
CA LEU A 283 16.21 -15.05 -22.79
C LEU A 283 15.31 -13.95 -22.22
N LYS A 284 15.15 -12.85 -22.95
CA LYS A 284 14.24 -11.75 -22.58
C LYS A 284 12.81 -12.26 -22.39
N ASN A 285 12.31 -13.06 -23.33
CA ASN A 285 10.97 -13.63 -23.24
C ASN A 285 10.82 -14.55 -22.02
N ARG A 286 11.85 -15.35 -21.69
CA ARG A 286 11.87 -16.21 -20.49
C ARG A 286 11.77 -15.41 -19.18
N ILE A 287 12.51 -14.30 -19.08
CA ILE A 287 12.42 -13.41 -17.90
C ILE A 287 11.00 -12.84 -17.77
N LEU A 288 10.42 -12.36 -18.88
CA LEU A 288 9.08 -11.77 -18.88
C LEU A 288 7.99 -12.80 -18.57
N GLU A 289 8.14 -14.03 -19.07
CA GLU A 289 7.23 -15.13 -18.76
C GLU A 289 7.22 -15.46 -17.27
N LEU A 290 8.38 -15.63 -16.65
CA LEU A 290 8.49 -15.90 -15.21
C LEU A 290 7.98 -14.70 -14.37
N THR A 291 8.32 -13.48 -14.79
CA THR A 291 7.80 -12.25 -14.14
C THR A 291 6.28 -12.19 -14.22
N LYS A 292 5.70 -12.56 -15.36
CA LYS A 292 4.24 -12.62 -15.53
C LYS A 292 3.62 -13.69 -14.64
N GLN A 293 4.26 -14.84 -14.47
CA GLN A 293 3.79 -15.87 -13.53
C GLN A 293 3.75 -15.33 -12.09
N TYR A 294 4.76 -14.59 -11.65
CA TYR A 294 4.77 -13.96 -10.32
C TYR A 294 3.65 -12.92 -10.18
N GLY A 295 3.44 -12.08 -11.19
CA GLY A 295 2.46 -10.99 -11.13
C GLY A 295 1.00 -11.40 -11.36
N THR A 296 0.74 -12.47 -12.11
CA THR A 296 -0.61 -12.90 -12.52
C THR A 296 -1.04 -14.27 -12.01
N GLY A 297 -0.11 -15.03 -11.42
CA GLY A 297 -0.40 -16.29 -10.75
C GLY A 297 -1.07 -16.10 -9.38
N GLY A 298 -1.17 -17.18 -8.61
CA GLY A 298 -1.77 -17.15 -7.27
C GLY A 298 -1.04 -16.24 -6.27
N ASP A 299 0.23 -15.92 -6.52
CA ASP A 299 1.03 -15.06 -5.64
C ASP A 299 0.68 -13.56 -5.78
N THR A 300 0.28 -13.11 -6.98
CA THR A 300 -0.10 -11.71 -7.28
C THR A 300 0.94 -10.65 -6.88
N LEU A 301 2.22 -10.93 -7.16
CA LEU A 301 3.35 -10.15 -6.69
C LEU A 301 3.55 -8.83 -7.46
N ARG A 302 4.10 -7.82 -6.76
CA ARG A 302 4.54 -6.58 -7.39
C ARG A 302 6.01 -6.73 -7.81
N CYS A 303 6.23 -7.14 -9.05
CA CYS A 303 7.58 -7.37 -9.55
C CYS A 303 8.36 -6.08 -9.86
N LEU A 304 9.64 -6.06 -9.50
CA LEU A 304 10.63 -5.06 -9.90
C LEU A 304 11.81 -5.73 -10.61
N GLY A 305 12.16 -5.22 -11.79
CA GLY A 305 13.38 -5.61 -12.50
C GLY A 305 14.57 -4.84 -11.96
N LEU A 306 15.66 -5.55 -11.68
CA LEU A 306 16.92 -5.02 -11.18
C LEU A 306 18.00 -5.20 -12.26
N ALA A 307 18.74 -4.14 -12.55
CA ALA A 307 19.79 -4.14 -13.55
C ALA A 307 20.93 -3.18 -13.16
N THR A 308 22.07 -3.34 -13.81
CA THR A 308 23.25 -2.49 -13.61
C THR A 308 23.80 -2.01 -14.94
N ALA A 309 24.09 -0.72 -15.09
CA ALA A 309 24.99 -0.27 -16.14
C ALA A 309 26.44 -0.49 -15.67
N ASP A 310 27.14 -1.42 -16.32
CA ASP A 310 28.50 -1.79 -15.91
C ASP A 310 29.54 -0.69 -16.18
N ASN A 311 29.30 0.10 -17.23
CA ASN A 311 30.14 1.21 -17.67
C ASN A 311 29.21 2.40 -17.96
N PRO A 312 28.71 3.09 -16.92
CA PRO A 312 27.79 4.20 -17.11
C PRO A 312 28.48 5.36 -17.83
N MET A 313 27.67 6.22 -18.46
CA MET A 313 28.13 7.51 -18.97
C MET A 313 28.77 8.32 -17.83
N LYS A 314 29.76 9.16 -18.16
CA LYS A 314 30.45 9.94 -17.14
C LYS A 314 29.55 11.08 -16.63
N PRO A 315 29.68 11.50 -15.36
CA PRO A 315 28.85 12.56 -14.81
C PRO A 315 28.94 13.88 -15.58
N GLU A 316 30.08 14.19 -16.18
CA GLU A 316 30.28 15.45 -16.94
C GLU A 316 29.49 15.46 -18.26
N GLU A 317 29.06 14.30 -18.75
CA GLU A 317 28.27 14.12 -19.97
C GLU A 317 26.76 14.03 -19.67
N MET A 318 26.39 14.02 -18.38
CA MET A 318 25.00 13.96 -17.94
C MET A 318 24.47 15.34 -17.54
N ASP A 319 23.36 15.73 -18.15
CA ASP A 319 22.53 16.82 -17.66
C ASP A 319 21.58 16.27 -16.58
N LEU A 320 21.93 16.49 -15.31
CA LEU A 320 21.17 16.02 -14.14
C LEU A 320 19.97 16.92 -13.81
N ALA A 321 19.86 18.10 -14.42
CA ALA A 321 18.75 19.02 -14.19
C ALA A 321 17.52 18.67 -15.07
N ASP A 322 17.74 17.95 -16.16
CA ASP A 322 16.68 17.55 -17.11
C ASP A 322 16.33 16.06 -16.96
N SER A 323 15.27 15.79 -16.20
CA SER A 323 14.79 14.43 -15.96
C SER A 323 14.29 13.72 -17.23
N THR A 324 13.96 14.46 -18.30
CA THR A 324 13.54 13.86 -19.57
C THR A 324 14.69 13.14 -20.27
N LYS A 325 15.95 13.40 -19.89
CA LYS A 325 17.12 12.73 -20.47
C LYS A 325 17.51 11.45 -19.73
N PHE A 326 16.97 11.18 -18.55
CA PHE A 326 17.42 10.07 -17.69
C PHE A 326 17.27 8.69 -18.36
N TYR A 327 16.27 8.53 -19.24
CA TYR A 327 16.10 7.29 -20.01
C TYR A 327 17.28 7.00 -20.95
N THR A 328 18.00 8.04 -21.41
CA THR A 328 19.18 7.90 -22.28
C THR A 328 20.43 7.49 -21.51
N TYR A 329 20.47 7.74 -20.20
CA TYR A 329 21.58 7.35 -19.33
C TYR A 329 21.42 5.92 -18.80
N GLU A 330 20.18 5.47 -18.65
CA GLU A 330 19.79 4.12 -18.21
C GLU A 330 19.72 3.12 -19.39
N VAL A 331 20.77 3.03 -20.21
CA VAL A 331 20.85 2.15 -21.40
C VAL A 331 22.04 1.20 -21.33
N ASN A 332 22.08 0.20 -22.22
CA ASN A 332 23.12 -0.83 -22.27
C ASN A 332 23.26 -1.59 -20.93
N LEU A 333 22.13 -1.82 -20.27
CA LEU A 333 22.08 -2.40 -18.94
C LEU A 333 22.42 -3.90 -18.98
N THR A 334 22.89 -4.42 -17.86
CA THR A 334 23.02 -5.84 -17.58
C THR A 334 21.91 -6.23 -16.59
N PHE A 335 20.98 -7.08 -17.03
CA PHE A 335 19.92 -7.62 -16.18
C PHE A 335 20.52 -8.48 -15.06
N VAL A 336 20.08 -8.29 -13.82
CA VAL A 336 20.59 -9.02 -12.66
C VAL A 336 19.55 -9.99 -12.11
N GLY A 337 18.30 -9.53 -11.98
CA GLY A 337 17.22 -10.37 -11.46
C GLY A 337 15.91 -9.60 -11.29
N VAL A 338 14.91 -10.29 -10.75
CA VAL A 338 13.61 -9.71 -10.39
C VAL A 338 13.31 -10.04 -8.93
N VAL A 339 12.69 -9.09 -8.23
CA VAL A 339 12.14 -9.26 -6.89
C VAL A 339 10.63 -9.03 -6.93
N GLY A 340 9.85 -9.78 -6.15
CA GLY A 340 8.39 -9.77 -6.12
C GLY A 340 7.78 -9.81 -4.73
#